data_AF-A0A2H9RL71-F1
#
_entry.id   AF-A0A2H9RL71-F1
#
_cell.length_a   1.000
_cell.length_b   1.000
_cell.length_c   1.000
_cell.angle_alpha   90.00
_cell.angle_beta   90.00
_cell.angle_gamma   90.00
#
_symmetry.space_group_name_H-M   'P 1'
#
loop_
_entity.id
_entity.type
_entity.pdbx_description
1 polymer ?
#
loop_
_entity_poly.entity_id
_entity_poly.type
_entity_poly.pdbx_seq_one_letter_code
_entity_poly.pdbx_strand_id
1 'polypeptide(L)'
;MRKKRGQAWGFDLMIATIIFISGIVAFYLYSLNYQTEAQETLDALFYEGNAIAQDILSEGFPTNWNINTVQKIGLTNDGKINATKLEYFYNLSVQDYQRTKILLDAKNNYYMNFSNGMVIGQQAIEGIGLPPSSPANIIKITRFTIYGEKPTSINIFIWN
;
A
#
# COMPACT_ATOMS: atom_id res chain seq x y z
N MET A 1 40.43 8.01 -63.28
CA MET A 1 39.71 7.08 -62.37
C MET A 1 38.88 7.88 -61.38
N ARG A 2 37.55 7.92 -61.58
CA ARG A 2 36.63 8.71 -60.75
C ARG A 2 35.99 7.79 -59.70
N LYS A 3 36.00 8.24 -58.45
CA LYS A 3 35.12 7.87 -57.33
C LYS A 3 35.17 6.43 -56.77
N LYS A 4 35.84 6.30 -55.60
CA LYS A 4 35.50 5.32 -54.54
C LYS A 4 35.24 5.96 -53.16
N ARG A 5 35.17 7.30 -53.07
CA ARG A 5 34.96 8.01 -51.80
C ARG A 5 33.49 7.99 -51.31
N GLY A 6 32.52 7.89 -52.22
CA GLY A 6 31.09 7.86 -51.84
C GLY A 6 30.64 6.54 -51.20
N GLN A 7 31.31 5.43 -51.49
CA GLN A 7 30.99 4.12 -50.92
C GLN A 7 31.32 4.04 -49.43
N ALA A 8 32.46 4.61 -49.01
CA ALA A 8 32.84 4.68 -47.60
C ALA A 8 31.84 5.55 -46.79
N TRP A 9 31.37 6.65 -47.36
CA TRP A 9 30.39 7.53 -46.72
C TRP A 9 29.02 6.84 -46.53
N GLY A 10 28.57 6.08 -47.53
CA GLY A 10 27.34 5.29 -47.40
C GLY A 10 27.44 4.17 -46.37
N PHE A 11 28.61 3.51 -46.28
CA PHE A 11 28.85 2.47 -45.28
C PHE A 11 28.88 3.03 -43.85
N ASP A 12 29.53 4.17 -43.64
CA ASP A 12 29.54 4.87 -42.35
C ASP A 12 28.14 5.30 -41.92
N LEU A 13 27.37 5.88 -42.84
CA LEU A 13 25.97 6.24 -42.59
C LEU A 13 25.10 5.02 -42.25
N MET A 14 25.32 3.90 -42.93
CA MET A 14 24.60 2.65 -42.67
C MET A 14 24.92 2.12 -41.26
N ILE A 15 26.19 2.11 -40.86
CA ILE A 15 26.60 1.71 -39.50
C ILE A 15 26.00 2.65 -38.46
N ALA A 16 26.12 3.96 -38.65
CA ALA A 16 25.56 4.96 -37.74
C ALA A 16 24.05 4.78 -37.57
N THR A 17 23.33 4.50 -38.67
CA THR A 17 21.88 4.24 -38.65
C THR A 17 21.55 2.96 -37.87
N ILE A 18 22.31 1.88 -38.05
CA ILE A 18 22.12 0.62 -37.31
C ILE A 18 22.35 0.84 -35.81
N ILE A 19 23.41 1.56 -35.43
CA ILE A 19 23.69 1.88 -34.02
C ILE A 19 22.56 2.73 -33.44
N PHE A 20 22.11 3.74 -34.18
CA PHE A 20 21.04 4.62 -33.75
C PHE A 20 19.71 3.87 -33.57
N ILE A 21 19.32 3.04 -34.54
CA ILE A 21 18.11 2.21 -34.44
C ILE A 21 18.23 1.22 -33.27
N SER A 22 19.38 0.56 -33.11
CA SER A 22 19.63 -0.33 -31.97
C SER A 22 19.48 0.39 -30.64
N GLY A 23 19.97 1.63 -30.54
CA GLY A 23 19.80 2.49 -29.37
C GLY A 23 18.34 2.81 -29.08
N ILE A 24 17.56 3.15 -30.12
CA ILE A 24 16.11 3.40 -29.99
C ILE A 24 15.38 2.14 -29.51
N VAL A 25 15.68 0.98 -30.09
CA VAL A 25 15.06 -0.29 -29.70
C VAL A 25 15.40 -0.64 -28.24
N ALA A 26 16.67 -0.51 -27.85
CA ALA A 26 17.09 -0.74 -26.47
C ALA A 26 16.40 0.20 -25.48
N PHE A 27 16.32 1.49 -25.81
CA PHE A 27 15.60 2.49 -25.00
C PHE A 27 14.10 2.18 -24.91
N TYR A 28 13.47 1.79 -26.01
CA TYR A 28 12.05 1.44 -26.05
C TYR A 28 11.74 0.22 -25.17
N LEU A 29 12.54 -0.85 -25.28
CA LEU A 29 12.38 -2.05 -24.43
C LEU A 29 12.61 -1.72 -22.95
N TYR A 30 13.62 -0.91 -22.63
CA TYR A 30 13.84 -0.44 -21.27
C TYR A 30 12.63 0.34 -20.72
N SER A 31 12.08 1.26 -21.52
CA SER A 31 10.92 2.08 -21.13
C SER A 31 9.66 1.24 -20.88
N LEU A 32 9.42 0.18 -21.66
CA LEU A 32 8.26 -0.70 -21.46
C LEU A 32 8.38 -1.52 -20.18
N ASN A 33 9.58 -2.05 -19.89
CA ASN A 33 9.79 -2.88 -18.71
C ASN A 33 9.72 -2.07 -17.41
N TYR A 34 10.26 -0.84 -17.39
CA TYR A 34 10.29 -0.01 -16.19
C TYR A 34 8.89 0.42 -15.71
N GLN A 35 7.98 0.76 -16.63
CA GLN A 35 6.62 1.15 -16.26
C GLN A 35 5.82 0.00 -15.61
N THR A 36 6.13 -1.24 -16.00
CA THR A 36 5.40 -2.43 -15.53
C THR A 36 5.65 -2.68 -14.04
N GLU A 37 6.90 -2.57 -13.58
CA GLU A 37 7.26 -2.85 -12.18
C GLU A 37 6.64 -1.86 -11.19
N ALA A 38 6.62 -0.57 -11.55
CA ALA A 38 6.00 0.47 -10.70
C ALA A 38 4.49 0.27 -10.59
N GLN A 39 3.82 -0.07 -11.70
CA GLN A 39 2.39 -0.34 -11.72
C GLN A 39 2.05 -1.61 -10.93
N GLU A 40 2.78 -2.70 -11.13
CA GLU A 40 2.62 -3.95 -10.37
C GLU A 40 2.80 -3.73 -8.86
N THR A 41 3.79 -2.91 -8.46
CA THR A 41 4.01 -2.55 -7.06
C THR A 41 2.82 -1.80 -6.48
N LEU A 42 2.30 -0.79 -7.18
CA LEU A 42 1.13 -0.03 -6.74
C LEU A 42 -0.12 -0.91 -6.68
N ASP A 43 -0.35 -1.76 -7.68
CA ASP A 43 -1.49 -2.68 -7.72
C ASP A 43 -1.45 -3.68 -6.56
N ALA A 44 -0.27 -4.21 -6.23
CA ALA A 44 -0.07 -5.06 -5.06
C ALA A 44 -0.39 -4.33 -3.74
N LEU A 45 0.07 -3.09 -3.59
CA LEU A 45 -0.26 -2.26 -2.43
C LEU A 45 -1.77 -2.00 -2.34
N PHE A 46 -2.43 -1.68 -3.46
CA PHE A 46 -3.88 -1.46 -3.50
C PHE A 46 -4.66 -2.72 -3.14
N TYR A 47 -4.24 -3.87 -3.66
CA TYR A 47 -4.85 -5.15 -3.32
C TYR A 47 -4.78 -5.42 -1.81
N GLU A 48 -3.58 -5.31 -1.22
CA GLU A 48 -3.35 -5.50 0.21
C GLU A 48 -4.14 -4.50 1.06
N GLY A 49 -4.08 -3.21 0.71
CA GLY A 49 -4.82 -2.18 1.43
C GLY A 49 -6.33 -2.37 1.40
N ASN A 50 -6.88 -2.87 0.28
CA ASN A 50 -8.30 -3.21 0.20
C ASN A 50 -8.66 -4.43 1.05
N ALA A 51 -7.81 -5.46 1.10
CA ALA A 51 -8.01 -6.62 1.96
C ALA A 51 -7.99 -6.24 3.45
N ILE A 52 -6.99 -5.46 3.87
CA ILE A 52 -6.89 -4.93 5.24
C ILE A 52 -8.12 -4.07 5.58
N ALA A 53 -8.56 -3.20 4.66
CA ALA A 53 -9.74 -2.37 4.86
C ALA A 53 -11.02 -3.21 5.06
N GLN A 54 -11.16 -4.30 4.31
CA GLN A 54 -12.27 -5.22 4.45
C GLN A 54 -12.23 -5.96 5.80
N ASP A 55 -11.06 -6.40 6.21
CA ASP A 55 -10.88 -7.10 7.49
C ASP A 55 -11.15 -6.18 8.68
N ILE A 56 -10.61 -4.95 8.66
CA ILE A 56 -10.87 -3.92 9.67
C ILE A 56 -12.37 -3.61 9.80
N LEU A 57 -13.10 -3.57 8.68
CA LEU A 57 -14.55 -3.33 8.65
C LEU A 57 -15.40 -4.58 8.85
N SER A 58 -14.77 -5.71 9.21
CA SER A 58 -15.48 -6.92 9.62
C SER A 58 -15.62 -6.99 11.14
N GLU A 59 -16.35 -8.00 11.64
CA GLU A 59 -16.39 -8.28 13.07
C GLU A 59 -15.09 -8.91 13.61
N GLY A 60 -14.22 -9.39 12.73
CA GLY A 60 -13.07 -10.19 13.10
C GLY A 60 -13.47 -11.60 13.58
N PHE A 61 -12.49 -12.36 14.03
CA PHE A 61 -12.71 -13.71 14.55
C PHE A 61 -11.79 -14.02 15.73
N PRO A 62 -12.32 -14.64 16.81
CA PRO A 62 -13.75 -14.84 17.11
C PRO A 62 -14.53 -13.52 17.25
N THR A 63 -15.87 -13.51 17.14
CA THR A 63 -16.66 -12.26 17.20
C THR A 63 -16.40 -11.43 18.46
N ASN A 64 -16.08 -12.07 19.59
CA ASN A 64 -15.75 -11.45 20.88
C ASN A 64 -14.24 -11.51 21.20
N TRP A 65 -13.40 -11.42 20.17
CA TRP A 65 -11.96 -11.50 20.34
C TRP A 65 -11.41 -10.41 21.27
N ASN A 66 -10.30 -10.74 21.92
CA ASN A 66 -9.47 -9.83 22.70
C ASN A 66 -7.99 -10.01 22.32
N ILE A 67 -7.09 -9.27 22.99
CA ILE A 67 -5.65 -9.29 22.77
C ILE A 67 -5.05 -10.72 22.76
N ASN A 68 -5.62 -11.65 23.52
CA ASN A 68 -5.13 -13.02 23.66
C ASN A 68 -5.82 -14.01 22.73
N THR A 69 -7.08 -13.76 22.35
CA THR A 69 -7.90 -14.72 21.58
C THR A 69 -8.05 -14.38 20.10
N VAL A 70 -7.59 -13.20 19.67
CA VAL A 70 -7.69 -12.75 18.28
C VAL A 70 -6.98 -13.70 17.31
N GLN A 71 -7.72 -14.09 16.28
CA GLN A 71 -7.21 -14.84 15.13
C GLN A 71 -7.31 -14.01 13.84
N LYS A 72 -8.36 -13.18 13.74
CA LYS A 72 -8.54 -12.23 12.65
C LYS A 72 -9.03 -10.89 13.21
N ILE A 73 -8.35 -9.80 12.87
CA ILE A 73 -8.72 -8.46 13.33
C ILE A 73 -9.93 -7.98 12.53
N GLY A 74 -10.91 -7.46 13.26
CA GLY A 74 -12.02 -6.69 12.70
C GLY A 74 -12.63 -5.86 13.81
N LEU A 75 -13.03 -4.64 13.49
CA LEU A 75 -13.36 -3.61 14.48
C LEU A 75 -14.85 -3.37 14.62
N THR A 76 -15.69 -3.96 13.78
CA THR A 76 -17.12 -3.66 13.79
C THR A 76 -17.92 -4.62 14.67
N ASN A 77 -19.03 -4.15 15.21
CA ASN A 77 -20.18 -4.97 15.60
C ASN A 77 -21.42 -4.32 14.97
N ASP A 78 -22.28 -5.09 14.31
CA ASP A 78 -23.49 -4.59 13.66
C ASP A 78 -23.22 -3.40 12.70
N GLY A 79 -22.09 -3.45 11.99
CA GLY A 79 -21.68 -2.41 11.03
C GLY A 79 -21.17 -1.10 11.63
N LYS A 80 -21.02 -1.00 12.95
CA LYS A 80 -20.44 0.16 13.65
C LYS A 80 -19.11 -0.21 14.29
N ILE A 81 -18.17 0.73 14.37
CA ILE A 81 -16.90 0.52 15.07
C ILE A 81 -17.16 0.30 16.57
N ASN A 82 -16.70 -0.83 17.07
CA ASN A 82 -16.72 -1.19 18.47
C ASN A 82 -15.49 -0.58 19.17
N ALA A 83 -15.73 0.30 20.16
CA ALA A 83 -14.66 1.01 20.87
C ALA A 83 -13.70 0.08 21.62
N THR A 84 -14.21 -1.02 22.19
CA THR A 84 -13.39 -1.99 22.93
C THR A 84 -12.45 -2.77 22.00
N LYS A 85 -12.92 -3.19 20.82
CA LYS A 85 -12.07 -3.81 19.79
C LYS A 85 -11.03 -2.85 19.25
N LEU A 86 -11.40 -1.58 19.04
CA LEU A 86 -10.47 -0.53 18.66
C LEU A 86 -9.35 -0.36 19.69
N GLU A 87 -9.69 -0.37 20.99
CA GLU A 87 -8.74 -0.33 22.10
C GLU A 87 -7.81 -1.56 22.10
N TYR A 88 -8.36 -2.77 21.95
CA TYR A 88 -7.53 -3.98 21.87
C TYR A 88 -6.58 -3.95 20.68
N PHE A 89 -7.04 -3.44 19.53
CA PHE A 89 -6.21 -3.33 18.34
C PHE A 89 -5.07 -2.32 18.53
N TYR A 90 -5.37 -1.15 19.09
CA TYR A 90 -4.35 -0.16 19.43
C TYR A 90 -3.31 -0.74 20.39
N ASN A 91 -3.75 -1.38 21.48
CA ASN A 91 -2.87 -1.98 22.47
C ASN A 91 -1.99 -3.09 21.85
N LEU A 92 -2.56 -3.93 20.99
CA LEU A 92 -1.81 -4.93 20.21
C LEU A 92 -0.76 -4.27 19.33
N SER A 93 -1.12 -3.21 18.60
CA SER A 93 -0.20 -2.51 17.70
C SER A 93 0.96 -1.85 18.44
N VAL A 94 0.71 -1.31 19.64
CA VAL A 94 1.75 -0.67 20.47
C VAL A 94 2.68 -1.72 21.08
N GLN A 95 2.14 -2.86 21.51
CA GLN A 95 2.93 -3.93 22.14
C GLN A 95 3.70 -4.78 21.13
N ASP A 96 3.04 -5.16 20.03
CA ASP A 96 3.58 -6.06 19.02
C ASP A 96 2.96 -5.79 17.65
N TYR A 97 3.50 -4.77 16.99
CA TYR A 97 3.12 -4.40 15.63
C TYR A 97 3.31 -5.56 14.63
N GLN A 98 4.33 -6.39 14.77
CA GLN A 98 4.56 -7.50 13.84
C GLN A 98 3.45 -8.55 13.93
N ARG A 99 2.98 -8.85 15.15
CA ARG A 99 1.81 -9.71 15.34
C ARG A 99 0.57 -9.14 14.65
N THR A 100 0.35 -7.83 14.73
CA THR A 100 -0.80 -7.22 14.02
C THR A 100 -0.69 -7.32 12.51
N LYS A 101 0.52 -7.22 11.93
CA LYS A 101 0.73 -7.46 10.51
C LYS A 101 0.35 -8.89 10.12
N ILE A 102 0.79 -9.87 10.91
CA ILE A 102 0.45 -11.29 10.67
C ILE A 102 -1.07 -11.51 10.74
N LEU A 103 -1.75 -10.94 11.74
CA LEU A 103 -3.20 -11.07 11.92
C LEU A 103 -4.02 -10.38 10.81
N LEU A 104 -3.44 -9.41 10.10
CA LEU A 104 -4.02 -8.71 8.96
C LEU A 104 -3.56 -9.29 7.62
N ASP A 105 -2.72 -10.34 7.62
CA ASP A 105 -2.02 -10.86 6.45
C ASP A 105 -1.27 -9.76 5.66
N ALA A 106 -0.73 -8.77 6.38
CA ALA A 106 -0.05 -7.61 5.82
C ALA A 106 1.44 -7.91 5.59
N LYS A 107 1.87 -7.82 4.33
CA LYS A 107 3.29 -7.92 3.95
C LYS A 107 3.96 -6.56 4.12
N ASN A 108 3.28 -5.50 3.72
CA ASN A 108 3.74 -4.13 3.78
C ASN A 108 3.44 -3.50 5.14
N ASN A 109 4.00 -2.32 5.39
CA ASN A 109 3.69 -1.59 6.60
C ASN A 109 2.33 -0.92 6.48
N TYR A 110 1.63 -0.78 7.61
CA TYR A 110 0.33 -0.16 7.67
C TYR A 110 0.23 0.84 8.81
N TYR A 111 -0.60 1.85 8.59
CA TYR A 111 -1.02 2.84 9.57
C TYR A 111 -2.46 3.21 9.28
N MET A 112 -3.28 3.39 10.29
CA MET A 112 -4.65 3.81 10.11
C MET A 112 -5.03 4.93 11.07
N ASN A 113 -5.92 5.80 10.61
CA ASN A 113 -6.56 6.81 11.44
C ASN A 113 -8.01 7.04 11.02
N PHE A 114 -8.77 7.74 11.86
CA PHE A 114 -10.10 8.22 11.53
C PHE A 114 -10.06 9.71 11.19
N SER A 115 -10.84 10.14 10.20
CA SER A 115 -10.92 11.54 9.79
C SER A 115 -11.35 12.48 10.91
N ASN A 116 -12.21 12.00 11.82
CA ASN A 116 -12.73 12.77 12.95
C ASN A 116 -11.96 12.52 14.26
N GLY A 117 -10.79 11.87 14.17
CA GLY A 117 -10.00 11.45 15.33
C GLY A 117 -10.49 10.15 15.96
N MET A 118 -9.62 9.55 16.78
CA MET A 118 -9.88 8.34 17.54
C MET A 118 -9.72 8.61 19.02
N VAL A 119 -10.59 8.01 19.84
CA VAL A 119 -10.54 8.12 21.29
C VAL A 119 -10.48 6.73 21.90
N ILE A 120 -9.48 6.48 22.74
CA ILE A 120 -9.33 5.23 23.47
C ILE A 120 -9.32 5.57 24.96
N GLY A 121 -10.27 4.98 25.70
CA GLY A 121 -10.59 5.39 27.06
C GLY A 121 -11.01 6.87 27.11
N GLN A 122 -10.10 7.75 27.53
CA GLN A 122 -10.30 9.20 27.61
C GLN A 122 -9.24 10.00 26.85
N GLN A 123 -8.38 9.34 26.08
CA GLN A 123 -7.27 9.97 25.37
C GLN A 123 -7.53 9.97 23.87
N ALA A 124 -7.29 11.11 23.25
CA ALA A 124 -7.23 11.20 21.79
C ALA A 124 -5.93 10.56 21.32
N ILE A 125 -6.04 9.69 20.32
CA ILE A 125 -4.88 9.08 19.66
C ILE A 125 -4.85 9.48 18.18
N GLU A 126 -3.66 9.56 17.61
CA GLU A 126 -3.49 9.96 16.22
C GLU A 126 -3.81 8.80 15.25
N GLY A 127 -3.46 7.57 15.63
CA GLY A 127 -3.48 6.42 14.73
C GLY A 127 -3.22 5.08 15.40
N ILE A 128 -3.42 4.01 14.64
CA ILE A 128 -3.01 2.63 14.98
C ILE A 128 -2.05 2.14 13.89
N GLY A 129 -0.99 1.44 14.27
CA GLY A 129 0.07 1.01 13.35
C GLY A 129 1.32 1.89 13.43
N LEU A 130 2.18 1.76 12.44
CA LEU A 130 3.48 2.45 12.39
C LEU A 130 3.37 3.70 11.52
N PRO A 131 3.42 4.96 12.01
CA PRO A 131 3.30 6.11 11.11
C PRO A 131 4.43 6.15 10.06
N PRO A 132 4.15 6.47 8.78
CA PRO A 132 5.15 6.54 7.73
C PRO A 132 6.10 7.72 7.94
N SER A 133 7.42 7.51 7.80
CA SER A 133 8.45 8.56 7.94
C SER A 133 9.02 9.02 6.60
N SER A 134 9.32 8.10 5.70
CA SER A 134 9.81 8.38 4.33
C SER A 134 9.64 7.16 3.41
N PRO A 135 8.39 6.73 3.13
CA PRO A 135 8.14 5.56 2.29
C PRO A 135 8.56 5.79 0.84
N ALA A 136 9.05 4.73 0.18
CA ALA A 136 9.33 4.78 -1.25
C ALA A 136 8.04 4.83 -2.07
N ASN A 137 7.07 3.97 -1.73
CA ASN A 137 5.73 3.95 -2.31
C ASN A 137 4.71 3.92 -1.19
N ILE A 138 3.73 4.81 -1.24
CA ILE A 138 2.63 4.85 -0.26
C ILE A 138 1.31 5.02 -0.98
N ILE A 139 0.32 4.25 -0.56
CA ILE A 139 -1.07 4.43 -0.96
C ILE A 139 -1.93 4.76 0.24
N LYS A 140 -3.13 5.27 -0.04
CA LYS A 140 -4.17 5.54 0.96
C LYS A 140 -5.48 4.91 0.49
N ILE A 141 -6.05 4.06 1.32
CA ILE A 141 -7.40 3.51 1.18
C ILE A 141 -8.31 4.22 2.16
N THR A 142 -9.44 4.72 1.67
CA THR A 142 -10.46 5.34 2.53
C THR A 142 -11.75 4.51 2.50
N ARG A 143 -12.37 4.33 3.67
CA ARG A 143 -13.68 3.71 3.82
C ARG A 143 -14.56 4.49 4.79
N PHE A 144 -15.87 4.48 4.57
CA PHE A 144 -16.84 5.12 5.46
C PHE A 144 -17.33 4.15 6.53
N THR A 145 -17.51 4.65 7.75
CA THR A 145 -18.04 3.87 8.88
C THR A 145 -18.71 4.78 9.92
N ILE A 146 -19.21 4.20 11.00
CA ILE A 146 -19.79 4.92 12.14
C ILE A 146 -18.94 4.63 13.38
N TYR A 147 -18.52 5.68 14.07
CA TYR A 147 -17.79 5.60 15.33
C TYR A 147 -18.38 6.62 16.33
N GLY A 148 -18.78 6.14 17.52
CA GLY A 148 -19.41 6.99 18.54
C GLY A 148 -20.67 7.71 18.06
N GLU A 149 -21.54 7.01 17.31
CA GLU A 149 -22.76 7.54 16.67
C GLU A 149 -22.53 8.65 15.63
N LYS A 150 -21.28 8.88 15.21
CA LYS A 150 -20.94 9.85 14.17
C LYS A 150 -20.38 9.13 12.93
N PRO A 151 -20.83 9.50 11.72
CA PRO A 151 -20.17 9.08 10.50
C PRO A 151 -18.71 9.56 10.50
N THR A 152 -17.80 8.68 10.11
CA THR A 152 -16.37 8.99 9.99
C THR A 152 -15.77 8.20 8.82
N SER A 153 -14.58 8.58 8.39
CA SER A 153 -13.81 7.83 7.41
C SER A 153 -12.60 7.21 8.06
N ILE A 154 -12.38 5.91 7.83
CA ILE A 154 -11.13 5.24 8.13
C ILE A 154 -10.18 5.49 6.96
N ASN A 155 -9.00 6.02 7.24
CA ASN A 155 -7.91 6.10 6.30
C ASN A 155 -6.88 5.04 6.67
N ILE A 156 -6.51 4.19 5.71
CA ILE A 156 -5.51 3.14 5.87
C ILE A 156 -4.41 3.46 4.88
N PHE A 157 -3.20 3.65 5.39
CA PHE A 157 -1.99 3.89 4.64
C PHE A 157 -1.22 2.59 4.58
N ILE A 158 -0.76 2.20 3.38
CA ILE A 158 0.08 1.02 3.17
C ILE A 158 1.32 1.45 2.39
N TRP A 159 2.51 1.00 2.82
CA TRP A 159 3.77 1.32 2.15
C TRP A 159 4.84 0.24 2.34
N ASN A 160 5.79 0.24 1.41
CA ASN A 160 7.05 -0.49 1.51
C ASN A 160 8.21 0.39 2.04
#